data_AF-A0A921F312-F1
#
_entry.id   AF-A0A921F312-F1
#
_cell.length_a   1.000
_cell.length_b   1.000
_cell.length_c   1.000
_cell.angle_alpha   90.00
_cell.angle_beta   90.00
_cell.angle_gamma   90.00
#
_symmetry.space_group_name_H-M   'P 1'
#
loop_
_entity.id
_entity.type
_entity.pdbx_description
1 polymer ?
#
loop_
_entity_poly.entity_id
_entity_poly.type
_entity_poly.pdbx_seq_one_letter_code
_entity_poly.pdbx_strand_id
1 'polypeptide(L)'
;LVAKPLILPSLTAHSLLRSRGWAPLETGLFAAMGAFHAAGDIVLLRETDKGRFESLTPGAIVFAAGHAAGIALYESRGVRWNPRATAINVVLGAGVGLGLSAMARKATIHQLVQGAYAALLLEYVSRGVSTVGRDDWDTDAARTIAVGSVVWAVSDALIAVRLATQDGSIMRRALSVAVMDLYGSGQLLTQSGLVRALNARH
;
A
#
# COMPACT_ATOMS: atom_id res chain seq x y z
N LEU A 1 14.33 6.48 -8.78
CA LEU A 1 12.96 6.72 -8.27
C LEU A 1 12.01 7.30 -9.31
N VAL A 2 12.49 7.97 -10.37
CA VAL A 2 11.65 8.55 -11.45
C VAL A 2 10.65 7.57 -12.07
N ALA A 3 10.96 6.28 -12.10
CA ALA A 3 10.07 5.24 -12.63
C ALA A 3 9.03 4.69 -11.62
N LYS A 4 9.15 4.97 -10.31
CA LYS A 4 8.24 4.46 -9.26
C LYS A 4 6.77 4.76 -9.58
N PRO A 5 6.40 5.98 -10.03
CA PRO A 5 5.02 6.30 -10.41
C PRO A 5 4.42 5.49 -11.56
N LEU A 6 5.24 4.83 -12.39
CA LEU A 6 4.78 4.05 -13.55
C LEU A 6 4.48 2.59 -13.19
N ILE A 7 5.06 2.09 -12.11
CA ILE A 7 4.93 0.68 -11.71
C ILE A 7 3.47 0.38 -11.36
N LEU A 8 2.85 1.17 -10.49
CA LEU A 8 1.51 0.87 -9.99
C LEU A 8 0.42 0.99 -11.06
N PRO A 9 0.39 2.02 -11.93
CA PRO A 9 -0.53 2.05 -13.06
C PRO A 9 -0.36 0.85 -14.00
N SER A 10 0.89 0.46 -14.28
CA SER A 10 1.19 -0.68 -15.16
C SER A 10 0.70 -2.00 -14.58
N LEU A 11 0.97 -2.23 -13.29
CA LEU A 11 0.48 -3.43 -12.58
C LEU A 11 -1.05 -3.43 -12.47
N THR A 12 -1.67 -2.27 -12.23
CA THR A 12 -3.13 -2.13 -12.15
C THR A 12 -3.78 -2.46 -13.50
N ALA A 13 -3.26 -1.90 -14.59
CA ALA A 13 -3.73 -2.20 -15.94
C ALA A 13 -3.57 -3.70 -16.28
N HIS A 14 -2.40 -4.27 -15.98
CA HIS A 14 -2.14 -5.69 -16.16
C HIS A 14 -3.10 -6.58 -15.36
N SER A 15 -3.39 -6.20 -14.12
CA SER A 15 -4.33 -6.90 -13.23
C SER A 15 -5.76 -6.83 -13.76
N LEU A 16 -6.19 -5.68 -14.26
CA LEU A 16 -7.51 -5.48 -14.88
C LEU A 16 -7.69 -6.28 -16.18
N LEU A 17 -6.62 -6.47 -16.96
CA LEU A 17 -6.67 -7.35 -18.14
C LEU A 17 -6.86 -8.83 -17.76
N ARG A 18 -6.56 -9.19 -16.51
CA ARG A 18 -6.69 -10.55 -15.96
C ARG A 18 -7.89 -10.74 -15.05
N SER A 19 -8.63 -9.69 -14.72
CA SER A 19 -9.87 -9.75 -13.96
C SER A 19 -11.03 -10.17 -14.86
N ARG A 20 -11.14 -11.46 -15.15
CA ARG A 20 -12.27 -12.00 -15.91
C ARG A 20 -13.51 -12.04 -15.02
N GLY A 21 -14.62 -11.48 -15.50
CA GLY A 21 -15.93 -11.61 -14.86
C GLY A 21 -16.21 -10.65 -13.69
N TRP A 22 -15.34 -9.69 -13.40
CA TRP A 22 -15.62 -8.70 -12.35
C TRP A 22 -16.76 -7.77 -12.75
N ALA A 23 -17.58 -7.38 -11.78
CA ALA A 23 -18.63 -6.40 -11.98
C ALA A 23 -18.03 -5.02 -12.32
N PRO A 24 -18.77 -4.14 -13.01
CA PRO A 24 -18.30 -2.78 -13.32
C PRO A 24 -17.88 -1.97 -12.10
N LEU A 25 -18.61 -2.12 -10.98
CA LEU A 25 -18.28 -1.46 -9.71
C LEU A 25 -16.91 -1.90 -9.19
N GLU A 26 -16.63 -3.20 -9.21
CA GLU A 26 -15.38 -3.78 -8.68
C GLU A 26 -14.18 -3.40 -9.53
N THR A 27 -14.36 -3.43 -10.85
CA THR A 27 -13.40 -2.93 -11.83
C THR A 27 -13.08 -1.46 -11.57
N GLY A 28 -14.12 -0.64 -11.39
CA GLY A 28 -13.99 0.78 -11.10
C GLY A 28 -13.28 1.07 -9.79
N LEU A 29 -13.62 0.35 -8.71
CA LEU A 29 -13.00 0.52 -7.39
C LEU A 29 -11.53 0.07 -7.39
N PHE A 30 -11.20 -1.03 -8.07
CA PHE A 30 -9.81 -1.47 -8.23
C PHE A 30 -8.98 -0.49 -9.06
N ALA A 31 -9.53 0.02 -10.16
CA ALA A 31 -8.88 1.05 -10.98
C ALA A 31 -8.68 2.34 -10.19
N ALA A 32 -9.69 2.78 -9.43
CA ALA A 32 -9.62 3.97 -8.58
C ALA A 32 -8.55 3.82 -7.50
N MET A 33 -8.49 2.66 -6.82
CA MET A 33 -7.43 2.36 -5.85
C MET A 33 -6.04 2.52 -6.45
N GLY A 34 -5.78 1.91 -7.62
CA GLY A 34 -4.51 2.02 -8.32
C GLY A 34 -4.18 3.46 -8.76
N ALA A 35 -5.17 4.19 -9.29
CA ALA A 35 -5.00 5.57 -9.73
C ALA A 35 -4.69 6.53 -8.57
N PHE A 36 -5.40 6.40 -7.45
CA PHE A 36 -5.15 7.21 -6.26
C PHE A 36 -3.77 6.91 -5.66
N HIS A 37 -3.39 5.65 -5.47
CA HIS A 37 -2.06 5.34 -4.97
C HIS A 37 -0.94 5.86 -5.90
N ALA A 38 -1.12 5.76 -7.23
CA ALA A 38 -0.16 6.30 -8.18
C ALA A 38 -0.09 7.84 -8.12
N ALA A 39 -1.22 8.52 -8.02
CA ALA A 39 -1.26 9.97 -7.83
C ALA A 39 -0.63 10.37 -6.49
N GLY A 40 -0.82 9.58 -5.43
CA GLY A 40 -0.15 9.76 -4.14
C GLY A 40 1.37 9.67 -4.28
N ASP A 41 1.89 8.67 -4.99
CA ASP A 41 3.31 8.55 -5.30
C ASP A 41 3.83 9.76 -6.10
N ILE A 42 3.10 10.25 -7.10
CA ILE A 42 3.51 11.45 -7.87
C ILE A 42 3.57 12.69 -6.97
N VAL A 43 2.53 12.90 -6.17
CA VAL A 43 2.40 14.07 -5.30
C VAL A 43 3.50 14.05 -4.23
N LEU A 44 3.82 12.89 -3.67
CA LEU A 44 4.85 12.75 -2.66
C LEU A 44 6.27 12.71 -3.22
N LEU A 45 6.50 12.14 -4.40
CA LEU A 45 7.84 12.06 -4.97
C LEU A 45 8.28 13.35 -5.67
N ARG A 46 7.48 14.42 -5.63
CA ARG A 46 7.95 15.79 -5.92
C ARG A 46 8.91 16.24 -4.82
N GLU A 47 10.16 15.81 -4.95
CA GLU A 47 11.30 16.31 -4.19
C GLU A 47 11.53 17.77 -4.61
N THR A 48 11.42 18.71 -3.67
CA THR A 48 11.83 20.10 -3.93
C THR A 48 13.35 20.22 -3.89
N ASP A 49 13.91 21.29 -4.44
CA ASP A 49 15.36 21.58 -4.48
C ASP A 49 16.06 21.54 -3.09
N LYS A 50 15.28 21.45 -2.00
CA LYS A 50 15.75 21.39 -0.61
C LYS A 50 15.60 20.02 0.05
N GLY A 51 15.28 18.97 -0.69
CA GLY A 51 15.09 17.61 -0.16
C GLY A 51 13.95 17.53 0.86
N ARG A 52 12.88 18.33 0.67
CA ARG A 52 11.68 18.35 1.51
C ARG A 52 10.47 17.93 0.69
N PHE A 53 9.57 17.20 1.34
CA PHE A 53 8.25 16.91 0.82
C PHE A 53 7.30 18.05 1.22
N GLU A 54 7.06 19.01 0.34
CA GLU A 54 6.13 20.13 0.62
C GLU A 54 4.66 19.71 0.51
N SER A 55 4.40 18.54 -0.07
CA SER A 55 3.09 18.03 -0.48
C SER A 55 2.61 16.82 0.34
N LEU A 56 3.04 16.70 1.60
CA LEU A 56 2.71 15.56 2.48
C LEU A 56 1.20 15.42 2.73
N THR A 57 0.49 16.51 3.00
CA THR A 57 -0.95 16.47 3.26
C THR A 57 -1.75 16.14 2.00
N PRO A 58 -1.53 16.80 0.85
CA PRO A 58 -2.15 16.37 -0.40
C PRO A 58 -1.84 14.92 -0.75
N GLY A 59 -0.59 14.47 -0.62
CA GLY A 59 -0.22 13.08 -0.90
C GLY A 59 -0.93 12.08 0.00
N ALA A 60 -0.98 12.35 1.31
CA ALA A 60 -1.71 11.53 2.28
C ALA A 60 -3.21 11.43 1.99
N ILE A 61 -3.85 12.52 1.57
CA ILE A 61 -5.26 12.54 1.16
C ILE A 61 -5.51 11.60 -0.02
N VAL A 62 -4.64 11.66 -1.04
CA VAL A 62 -4.78 10.80 -2.21
C VAL A 62 -4.58 9.32 -1.83
N PHE A 63 -3.60 8.99 -0.97
CA PHE A 63 -3.47 7.63 -0.44
C PHE A 63 -4.71 7.19 0.35
N ALA A 64 -5.25 8.04 1.22
CA ALA A 64 -6.48 7.74 1.96
C ALA A 64 -7.66 7.44 1.03
N ALA A 65 -7.80 8.18 -0.08
CA ALA A 65 -8.82 7.91 -1.09
C ALA A 65 -8.59 6.55 -1.79
N GLY A 66 -7.35 6.19 -2.08
CA GLY A 66 -6.99 4.88 -2.62
C GLY A 66 -7.35 3.74 -1.67
N HIS A 67 -7.01 3.89 -0.39
CA HIS A 67 -7.37 2.94 0.65
C HIS A 67 -8.89 2.81 0.81
N ALA A 68 -9.64 3.92 0.77
CA ALA A 68 -11.10 3.90 0.83
C ALA A 68 -11.72 3.15 -0.37
N ALA A 69 -11.17 3.33 -1.58
CA ALA A 69 -11.58 2.56 -2.74
C ALA A 69 -11.31 1.05 -2.57
N GLY A 70 -10.17 0.69 -1.98
CA GLY A 70 -9.85 -0.70 -1.61
C GLY A 70 -10.82 -1.28 -0.57
N ILE A 71 -11.15 -0.53 0.48
CA ILE A 71 -12.14 -0.94 1.50
C ILE A 71 -13.51 -1.16 0.85
N ALA A 72 -13.98 -0.21 0.04
CA ALA A 72 -15.24 -0.34 -0.69
C ALA A 72 -15.25 -1.55 -1.65
N LEU A 73 -14.11 -1.87 -2.26
CA LEU A 73 -13.97 -3.07 -3.10
C LEU A 73 -14.20 -4.34 -2.26
N TYR A 74 -13.60 -4.43 -1.08
CA TYR A 74 -13.82 -5.55 -0.16
C TYR A 74 -15.27 -5.62 0.34
N GLU A 75 -15.85 -4.49 0.72
CA GLU A 75 -17.24 -4.41 1.19
C GLU A 75 -18.24 -4.79 0.09
N SER A 76 -18.01 -4.40 -1.16
CA SER A 76 -18.84 -4.81 -2.31
C SER A 76 -18.82 -6.33 -2.52
N ARG A 77 -17.77 -7.01 -2.04
CA ARG A 77 -17.65 -8.48 -2.00
C ARG A 77 -18.14 -9.08 -0.67
N GLY A 78 -18.85 -8.32 0.16
CA GLY A 78 -19.46 -8.80 1.40
C GLY A 78 -18.46 -9.03 2.54
N VAL A 79 -17.23 -8.53 2.44
CA VAL A 79 -16.32 -8.46 3.59
C VAL A 79 -16.93 -7.50 4.62
N ARG A 80 -17.02 -7.95 5.87
CA ARG A 80 -17.51 -7.14 6.99
C ARG A 80 -16.41 -6.95 8.01
N TRP A 81 -16.13 -5.71 8.38
CA TRP A 81 -15.07 -5.38 9.33
C TRP A 81 -15.52 -5.58 10.78
N ASN A 82 -14.69 -6.18 11.63
CA ASN A 82 -14.92 -6.18 13.08
C ASN A 82 -14.45 -4.84 13.65
N PRO A 83 -15.35 -3.99 14.17
CA PRO A 83 -14.99 -2.65 14.60
C PRO A 83 -13.91 -2.61 15.68
N ARG A 84 -13.87 -3.60 16.59
CA ARG A 84 -12.85 -3.67 17.66
C ARG A 84 -11.49 -4.03 17.10
N ALA A 85 -11.45 -5.02 16.20
CA ALA A 85 -10.22 -5.51 15.61
C ALA A 85 -9.62 -4.41 14.70
N THR A 86 -10.44 -3.81 13.84
CA THR A 86 -10.08 -2.65 13.04
C THR A 86 -9.56 -1.49 13.90
N ALA A 87 -10.24 -1.13 14.99
CA ALA A 87 -9.79 -0.05 15.86
C ALA A 87 -8.40 -0.31 16.47
N ILE A 88 -8.14 -1.53 16.94
CA ILE A 88 -6.83 -1.94 17.48
C ILE A 88 -5.75 -1.81 16.41
N ASN A 89 -6.02 -2.23 15.19
CA ASN A 89 -5.01 -2.22 14.12
C ASN A 89 -4.79 -0.86 13.49
N VAL A 90 -5.82 -0.01 13.43
CA VAL A 90 -5.63 1.42 13.15
C VAL A 90 -4.67 2.02 14.18
N VAL A 91 -4.87 1.74 15.47
CA VAL A 91 -4.01 2.26 16.54
C VAL A 91 -2.60 1.70 16.47
N LEU A 92 -2.44 0.38 16.31
CA LEU A 92 -1.13 -0.26 16.19
C LEU A 92 -0.37 0.25 14.98
N GLY A 93 -1.03 0.32 13.82
CA GLY A 93 -0.42 0.83 12.61
C GLY A 93 -0.09 2.31 12.70
N ALA A 94 -0.97 3.14 13.27
CA ALA A 94 -0.67 4.54 13.53
C ALA A 94 0.55 4.67 14.47
N GLY A 95 0.66 3.79 15.47
CA GLY A 95 1.81 3.69 16.37
C GLY A 95 3.10 3.30 15.66
N VAL A 96 3.06 2.28 14.80
CA VAL A 96 4.21 1.87 13.96
C VAL A 96 4.60 3.01 13.02
N GLY A 97 3.61 3.64 12.38
CA GLY A 97 3.80 4.79 11.51
C GLY A 97 4.43 5.98 12.24
N LEU A 98 4.00 6.29 13.46
CA LEU A 98 4.60 7.29 14.36
C LEU A 98 6.03 6.92 14.76
N GLY A 99 6.28 5.65 15.10
CA GLY A 99 7.61 5.16 15.47
C GLY A 99 8.61 5.25 14.33
N LEU A 100 8.22 4.79 13.13
CA LEU A 100 9.02 4.93 11.91
C LEU A 100 9.27 6.41 11.58
N SER A 101 8.24 7.23 11.74
CA SER A 101 8.33 8.68 11.56
C SER A 101 9.27 9.33 12.60
N ALA A 102 9.33 8.84 13.84
CA ALA A 102 10.23 9.37 14.86
C ALA A 102 11.70 8.99 14.64
N MET A 103 11.96 7.82 14.04
CA MET A 103 13.32 7.35 13.72
C MET A 103 13.94 8.11 12.54
N ALA A 104 13.13 8.48 11.54
CA ALA A 104 13.54 9.41 10.52
C ALA A 104 13.45 10.82 11.11
N ARG A 105 14.56 11.51 11.40
CA ARG A 105 14.58 12.87 12.00
C ARG A 105 13.69 13.94 11.30
N LYS A 106 13.05 13.60 10.19
CA LYS A 106 11.95 14.30 9.51
C LYS A 106 10.78 13.30 9.31
N ALA A 107 10.00 13.10 10.35
CA ALA A 107 8.70 12.41 10.30
C ALA A 107 7.85 12.92 9.14
N THR A 108 7.33 12.02 8.30
CA THR A 108 6.36 12.41 7.26
C THR A 108 5.01 11.79 7.57
N ILE A 109 3.92 12.58 7.49
CA ILE A 109 2.53 12.09 7.63
C ILE A 109 2.26 10.89 6.72
N HIS A 110 2.94 10.81 5.59
CA HIS A 110 2.93 9.67 4.68
C HIS A 110 3.35 8.34 5.35
N GLN A 111 4.49 8.31 6.03
CA GLN A 111 4.98 7.11 6.72
C GLN A 111 4.04 6.68 7.84
N LEU A 112 3.36 7.66 8.45
CA LEU A 112 2.31 7.41 9.43
C LEU A 112 1.09 6.73 8.82
N VAL A 113 0.57 7.28 7.71
CA VAL A 113 -0.59 6.73 6.99
C VAL A 113 -0.28 5.34 6.41
N GLN A 114 0.94 5.12 5.93
CA GLN A 114 1.36 3.82 5.41
C GLN A 114 1.58 2.78 6.51
N GLY A 115 2.16 3.15 7.66
CA GLY A 115 2.26 2.25 8.81
C GLY A 115 0.88 1.84 9.33
N ALA A 116 -0.06 2.80 9.40
CA ALA A 116 -1.46 2.57 9.75
C ALA A 116 -2.12 1.55 8.83
N TYR A 117 -1.95 1.73 7.52
CA TYR A 117 -2.56 0.86 6.54
C TYR A 117 -1.87 -0.51 6.42
N ALA A 118 -0.53 -0.57 6.51
CA ALA A 118 0.21 -1.82 6.50
C ALA A 118 -0.19 -2.71 7.68
N ALA A 119 -0.44 -2.15 8.87
CA ALA A 119 -0.94 -2.93 10.00
C ALA A 119 -2.40 -3.39 9.81
N LEU A 120 -3.26 -2.56 9.19
CA LEU A 120 -4.63 -2.95 8.84
C LEU A 120 -4.65 -4.08 7.80
N LEU A 121 -3.81 -4.02 6.78
CA LEU A 121 -3.65 -5.12 5.81
C LEU A 121 -3.00 -6.35 6.43
N LEU A 122 -2.05 -6.17 7.35
CA LEU A 122 -1.42 -7.28 8.07
C LEU A 122 -2.42 -7.97 9.00
N GLU A 123 -3.33 -7.25 9.67
CA GLU A 123 -4.44 -7.83 10.43
C GLU A 123 -5.33 -8.67 9.51
N TYR A 124 -5.77 -8.07 8.43
CA TYR A 124 -6.68 -8.66 7.45
C TYR A 124 -6.18 -9.99 6.88
N VAL A 125 -4.85 -10.13 6.84
CA VAL A 125 -4.19 -11.32 6.31
C VAL A 125 -3.68 -12.28 7.39
N SER A 126 -3.15 -11.78 8.49
CA SER A 126 -2.63 -12.61 9.60
C SER A 126 -3.75 -13.29 10.37
N ARG A 127 -4.97 -12.77 10.26
CA ARG A 127 -6.18 -13.41 10.74
C ARG A 127 -7.18 -13.45 9.60
N GLY A 128 -7.41 -14.62 9.01
CA GLY A 128 -8.67 -14.93 8.31
C GLY A 128 -9.91 -14.87 9.25
N VAL A 129 -9.85 -14.10 10.35
CA VAL A 129 -10.73 -14.18 11.51
C VAL A 129 -10.90 -12.77 12.09
N SER A 130 -11.64 -11.93 11.37
CA SER A 130 -12.43 -10.86 12.01
C SER A 130 -13.61 -10.44 11.12
N THR A 131 -14.03 -11.27 10.17
CA THR A 131 -15.22 -11.05 9.36
C THR A 131 -16.39 -11.80 10.02
N VAL A 132 -17.45 -11.09 10.37
CA VAL A 132 -18.75 -11.74 10.64
C VAL A 132 -19.35 -12.07 9.28
N GLY A 133 -18.79 -13.10 8.62
CA GLY A 133 -19.21 -13.54 7.31
C GLY A 133 -18.08 -14.07 6.43
N ARG A 134 -18.12 -15.41 6.28
CA ARG A 134 -17.57 -16.25 5.20
C ARG A 134 -16.09 -16.69 5.33
N ASP A 135 -15.93 -18.01 5.47
CA ASP A 135 -14.68 -18.78 5.59
C ASP A 135 -13.90 -18.97 4.27
N ASP A 136 -14.29 -18.30 3.18
CA ASP A 136 -13.86 -18.63 1.80
C ASP A 136 -12.73 -17.76 1.25
N TRP A 137 -12.04 -16.99 2.09
CA TRP A 137 -10.91 -16.20 1.60
C TRP A 137 -9.68 -17.10 1.49
N ASP A 138 -9.28 -17.40 0.25
CA ASP A 138 -8.10 -18.21 -0.09
C ASP A 138 -6.91 -17.76 0.77
N THR A 139 -6.51 -18.63 1.70
CA THR A 139 -5.53 -18.33 2.73
C THR A 139 -4.18 -17.96 2.11
N ASP A 140 -3.89 -18.46 0.92
CA ASP A 140 -2.69 -18.09 0.16
C ASP A 140 -2.79 -16.71 -0.46
N ALA A 141 -3.96 -16.33 -0.99
CA ALA A 141 -4.20 -15.00 -1.53
C ALA A 141 -4.07 -13.94 -0.43
N ALA A 142 -4.66 -14.21 0.74
CA ALA A 142 -4.46 -13.41 1.93
C ALA A 142 -2.96 -13.31 2.24
N ARG A 143 -2.26 -14.42 2.49
CA ARG A 143 -0.80 -14.42 2.80
C ARG A 143 0.02 -13.60 1.80
N THR A 144 -0.26 -13.74 0.51
CA THR A 144 0.43 -12.99 -0.56
C THR A 144 0.24 -11.49 -0.40
N ILE A 145 -0.98 -11.03 -0.04
CA ILE A 145 -1.27 -9.63 0.27
C ILE A 145 -0.48 -9.15 1.49
N ALA A 146 -0.37 -9.92 2.59
CA ALA A 146 0.42 -9.47 3.76
C ALA A 146 1.89 -9.32 3.41
N VAL A 147 2.46 -10.34 2.78
CA VAL A 147 3.87 -10.33 2.42
C VAL A 147 4.13 -9.13 1.50
N GLY A 148 3.27 -8.91 0.50
CA GLY A 148 3.33 -7.74 -0.36
C GLY A 148 3.26 -6.42 0.41
N SER A 149 2.36 -6.32 1.38
CA SER A 149 2.18 -5.12 2.22
C SER A 149 3.39 -4.82 3.10
N VAL A 150 4.00 -5.85 3.70
CA VAL A 150 5.22 -5.73 4.50
C VAL A 150 6.39 -5.31 3.61
N VAL A 151 6.57 -5.98 2.47
CA VAL A 151 7.64 -5.67 1.51
C VAL A 151 7.52 -4.23 1.00
N TRP A 152 6.29 -3.78 0.72
CA TRP A 152 6.01 -2.39 0.35
C TRP A 152 6.34 -1.40 1.47
N ALA A 153 5.92 -1.68 2.71
CA ALA A 153 6.24 -0.84 3.87
C ALA A 153 7.77 -0.74 4.13
N VAL A 154 8.51 -1.84 3.93
CA VAL A 154 9.98 -1.84 4.01
C VAL A 154 10.59 -0.93 2.94
N SER A 155 10.08 -0.96 1.71
CA SER A 155 10.50 -0.02 0.65
C SER A 155 10.38 1.44 1.12
N ASP A 156 9.25 1.81 1.72
CA ASP A 156 9.03 3.20 2.13
C ASP A 156 9.86 3.59 3.38
N ALA A 157 10.17 2.64 4.26
CA ALA A 157 11.16 2.84 5.32
C ALA A 157 12.56 3.09 4.74
N LEU A 158 12.97 2.37 3.69
CA LEU A 158 14.25 2.58 3.02
C LEU A 158 14.35 3.92 2.31
N ILE A 159 13.22 4.52 1.88
CA ILE A 159 13.21 5.90 1.38
C ILE A 159 13.70 6.86 2.47
N ALA A 160 13.26 6.67 3.72
CA ALA A 160 13.69 7.49 4.85
C ALA A 160 15.21 7.38 5.06
N VAL A 161 15.74 6.16 5.04
CA VAL A 161 17.17 5.89 5.18
C VAL A 161 17.93 6.54 4.02
N ARG A 162 17.45 6.36 2.78
CA ARG A 162 18.04 6.97 1.57
C ARG A 162 18.13 8.48 1.69
N LEU A 163 17.08 9.14 2.15
CA LEU A 163 17.07 10.61 2.30
C LEU A 163 18.06 11.11 3.34
N ALA A 164 18.40 10.31 4.34
CA ALA A 164 19.44 10.63 5.31
C ALA A 164 20.87 10.36 4.79
N THR A 165 21.03 9.66 3.67
CA THR A 165 22.34 9.38 3.06
C THR A 165 22.80 10.49 2.11
N GLN A 166 24.12 10.73 2.10
CA GLN A 166 24.78 11.76 1.29
C GLN A 166 24.47 11.60 -0.21
N ASP A 167 24.17 12.72 -0.86
CA ASP A 167 23.95 12.78 -2.30
C ASP A 167 25.15 12.28 -3.10
N GLY A 168 24.89 11.56 -4.20
CA GLY A 168 25.91 10.98 -5.06
C GLY A 168 26.59 9.71 -4.54
N SER A 169 26.48 9.38 -3.25
CA SER A 169 27.14 8.23 -2.64
C SER A 169 26.70 6.86 -3.20
N ILE A 170 27.60 5.88 -3.15
CA ILE A 170 27.30 4.49 -3.54
C ILE A 170 26.15 3.92 -2.70
N MET A 171 26.14 4.20 -1.40
CA MET A 171 25.07 3.79 -0.49
C MET A 171 23.70 4.33 -0.93
N ARG A 172 23.60 5.61 -1.29
CA ARG A 172 22.35 6.22 -1.77
C ARG A 172 21.86 5.58 -3.07
N ARG A 173 22.79 5.20 -3.97
CA ARG A 173 22.46 4.46 -5.20
C ARG A 173 21.95 3.06 -4.89
N ALA A 174 22.62 2.32 -4.01
CA ALA A 174 22.20 0.98 -3.58
C ALA A 174 20.81 1.01 -2.92
N LEU A 175 20.57 1.96 -2.02
CA LEU A 175 19.25 2.16 -1.42
C LEU A 175 18.19 2.54 -2.46
N SER A 176 18.55 3.31 -3.50
CA SER A 176 17.61 3.63 -4.58
C SER A 176 17.18 2.40 -5.37
N VAL A 177 18.08 1.44 -5.60
CA VAL A 177 17.76 0.17 -6.26
C VAL A 177 16.89 -0.69 -5.34
N ALA A 178 17.28 -0.85 -4.08
CA ALA A 178 16.53 -1.63 -3.10
C ALA A 178 15.09 -1.12 -2.91
N VAL A 179 14.90 0.20 -2.83
CA VAL A 179 13.55 0.82 -2.77
C VAL A 179 12.71 0.44 -3.98
N MET A 180 13.27 0.52 -5.20
CA MET A 180 12.52 0.22 -6.42
C MET A 180 12.13 -1.27 -6.50
N ASP A 181 13.06 -2.16 -6.14
CA ASP A 181 12.87 -3.61 -6.20
C ASP A 181 11.83 -4.09 -5.19
N LEU A 182 11.93 -3.61 -3.95
CA LEU A 182 10.97 -3.91 -2.88
C LEU A 182 9.61 -3.26 -3.17
N TYR A 183 9.56 -2.03 -3.69
CA TYR A 183 8.29 -1.42 -4.09
C TYR A 183 7.60 -2.23 -5.19
N GLY A 184 8.33 -2.56 -6.27
CA GLY A 184 7.79 -3.34 -7.38
C GLY A 184 7.30 -4.72 -6.94
N SER A 185 8.11 -5.43 -6.15
CA SER A 185 7.77 -6.74 -5.61
C SER A 185 6.57 -6.67 -4.66
N GLY A 186 6.54 -5.68 -3.75
CA GLY A 186 5.45 -5.49 -2.81
C GLY A 186 4.12 -5.20 -3.50
N GLN A 187 4.13 -4.31 -4.50
CA GLN A 187 2.94 -4.00 -5.30
C GLN A 187 2.48 -5.20 -6.14
N LEU A 188 3.42 -5.94 -6.76
CA LEU A 188 3.09 -7.14 -7.52
C LEU A 188 2.42 -8.20 -6.65
N LEU A 189 2.99 -8.50 -5.48
CA LEU A 189 2.42 -9.45 -4.52
C LEU A 189 1.04 -9.01 -4.03
N THR A 190 0.91 -7.74 -3.65
CA THR A 190 -0.36 -7.19 -3.16
C THR A 190 -1.46 -7.26 -4.23
N GLN A 191 -1.17 -6.81 -5.45
CA GLN A 191 -2.16 -6.82 -6.54
C GLN A 191 -2.47 -8.23 -7.05
N SER A 192 -1.47 -9.11 -7.17
CA SER A 192 -1.71 -10.49 -7.59
C SER A 192 -2.52 -11.29 -6.56
N GLY A 193 -2.22 -11.11 -5.27
CA GLY A 193 -3.02 -11.67 -4.18
C GLY A 193 -4.45 -11.15 -4.20
N LEU A 194 -4.65 -9.84 -4.40
CA LEU A 194 -5.97 -9.23 -4.52
C LEU A 194 -6.75 -9.77 -5.72
N VAL A 195 -6.13 -9.84 -6.90
CA VAL A 195 -6.77 -10.40 -8.10
C VAL A 195 -7.15 -11.86 -7.87
N ARG A 196 -6.28 -12.67 -7.25
CA ARG A 196 -6.55 -14.07 -6.92
C ARG A 196 -7.74 -14.19 -5.95
N ALA A 197 -7.75 -13.39 -4.87
CA ALA A 197 -8.85 -13.37 -3.92
C ALA A 197 -10.19 -12.97 -4.56
N LEU A 198 -10.16 -12.07 -5.54
CA LEU A 198 -11.35 -11.61 -6.25
C LEU A 198 -11.79 -12.59 -7.35
N ASN A 199 -10.87 -13.33 -7.97
CA ASN A 199 -11.18 -14.33 -8.99
C ASN A 199 -11.67 -15.67 -8.40
N ALA A 200 -11.29 -16.02 -7.16
CA ALA A 200 -11.69 -17.27 -6.50
C ALA A 200 -13.20 -17.41 -6.24
N ARG A 201 -14.02 -16.41 -6.60
CA ARG A 201 -15.48 -16.38 -6.44
C ARG A 201 -16.27 -16.71 -7.71
N HIS A 202 -15.61 -17.15 -8.79
CA HIS A 202 -16.25 -17.62 -10.02
C HIS A 202 -15.81 -19.04 -10.37
#